data_AF-A0A7Y4QSG9-F1
#
_entry.id   AF-A0A7Y4QSG9-F1
#
_cell.length_a   1.000
_cell.length_b   1.000
_cell.length_c   1.000
_cell.angle_alpha   90.00
_cell.angle_beta   90.00
_cell.angle_gamma   90.00
#
_symmetry.space_group_name_H-M   'P 1'
#
loop_
_entity.id
_entity.type
_entity.pdbx_description
1 polymer ?
#
loop_
_entity_poly.entity_id
_entity_poly.type
_entity_poly.pdbx_seq_one_letter_code
_entity_poly.pdbx_strand_id
1 'polypeptide(L)'
;MSIRTDKVAEEIKHQLAGILSRDLAELRLGLVTVTRVRISKDLKNAKVYVSFIGNKDSTEICLEKVNNRKKKIRMHLGANMHLRYVPELDFYFDDNMEYASRIDEIIKEIHKDDTGEVDSSEVADTNEESKDQ
;
A
#
# COMPACT_ATOMS: atom_id res chain seq x y z
N MET A 1 -7.28 -3.76 17.82
CA MET A 1 -7.90 -4.21 16.55
C MET A 1 -8.45 -5.62 16.76
N SER A 2 -9.49 -6.02 16.04
CA SER A 2 -10.06 -7.38 16.18
C SER A 2 -9.25 -8.32 15.30
N ILE A 3 -8.58 -9.32 15.89
CA ILE A 3 -7.74 -10.30 15.18
C ILE A 3 -8.46 -10.93 13.96
N ARG A 4 -9.80 -11.00 14.01
CA ARG A 4 -10.64 -11.50 12.93
C ARG A 4 -10.68 -10.58 11.70
N THR A 5 -10.73 -9.26 11.87
CA THR A 5 -10.75 -8.33 10.72
C THR A 5 -9.40 -8.30 10.02
N ASP A 6 -8.33 -8.42 10.78
CA ASP A 6 -6.97 -8.31 10.26
C ASP A 6 -6.59 -9.55 9.43
N LYS A 7 -6.97 -10.75 9.91
CA LYS A 7 -6.82 -11.99 9.13
C LYS A 7 -7.58 -11.96 7.81
N VAL A 8 -8.81 -11.44 7.81
CA VAL A 8 -9.60 -11.31 6.58
C VAL A 8 -8.98 -10.25 5.65
N ALA A 9 -8.45 -9.15 6.20
CA ALA A 9 -7.77 -8.13 5.42
C ALA A 9 -6.50 -8.67 4.73
N GLU A 10 -5.72 -9.49 5.41
CA GLU A 10 -4.56 -10.14 4.80
C GLU A 10 -4.95 -11.14 3.70
N GLU A 11 -5.97 -11.96 3.94
CA GLU A 11 -6.44 -12.90 2.92
C GLU A 11 -6.94 -12.14 1.67
N ILE A 12 -7.75 -11.09 1.86
CA ILE A 12 -8.19 -10.23 0.75
C ILE A 12 -6.99 -9.61 0.04
N LYS A 13 -5.99 -9.12 0.78
CA LYS A 13 -4.78 -8.54 0.17
C LYS A 13 -4.05 -9.56 -0.70
N HIS A 14 -3.87 -10.79 -0.22
CA HIS A 14 -3.18 -11.84 -0.97
C HIS A 14 -3.93 -12.21 -2.25
N GLN A 15 -5.25 -12.42 -2.16
CA GLN A 15 -6.09 -12.74 -3.32
C GLN A 15 -6.13 -11.58 -4.32
N LEU A 16 -6.29 -10.34 -3.85
CA LEU A 16 -6.31 -9.15 -4.71
C LEU A 16 -4.98 -8.94 -5.42
N ALA A 17 -3.83 -9.18 -4.78
CA ALA A 17 -2.53 -9.08 -5.44
C ALA A 17 -2.47 -10.00 -6.68
N GLY A 18 -2.87 -11.26 -6.52
CA GLY A 18 -2.91 -12.22 -7.63
C GLY A 18 -3.91 -11.88 -8.74
N ILE A 19 -5.07 -11.32 -8.38
CA ILE A 19 -6.10 -10.90 -9.35
C ILE A 19 -5.64 -9.66 -10.10
N LEU A 20 -5.18 -8.62 -9.40
CA LEU A 20 -4.78 -7.35 -10.00
C LEU A 20 -3.59 -7.52 -10.93
N SER A 21 -2.59 -8.33 -10.57
CA SER A 21 -1.46 -8.61 -11.46
C SER A 21 -1.88 -9.27 -12.78
N ARG A 22 -2.96 -10.07 -12.79
CA ARG A 22 -3.47 -10.73 -14.01
C ARG A 22 -4.45 -9.84 -14.78
N ASP A 23 -5.46 -9.30 -14.11
CA ASP A 23 -6.53 -8.54 -14.74
C ASP A 23 -6.10 -7.14 -15.18
N LEU A 24 -5.10 -6.52 -14.53
CA LEU A 24 -4.65 -5.17 -14.89
C LEU A 24 -3.50 -5.17 -15.90
N ALA A 25 -2.88 -6.31 -16.19
CA ALA A 25 -1.87 -6.44 -17.24
C ALA A 25 -2.41 -5.97 -18.60
N GLU A 26 -3.71 -6.17 -18.86
CA GLU A 26 -4.38 -5.73 -20.08
C GLU A 26 -4.52 -4.20 -20.19
N LEU A 27 -4.50 -3.47 -19.08
CA LEU A 27 -4.78 -2.03 -19.05
C LEU A 27 -3.53 -1.16 -19.28
N ARG A 28 -2.36 -1.78 -19.50
CA ARG A 28 -1.06 -1.09 -19.66
C ARG A 28 -0.76 -0.09 -18.54
N LEU A 29 -1.23 -0.37 -17.33
CA LEU A 29 -1.13 0.52 -16.17
C LEU A 29 0.24 0.48 -15.46
N GLY A 30 1.24 -0.18 -16.05
CA GLY A 30 2.49 -0.50 -15.37
C GLY A 30 2.30 -1.59 -14.30
N LEU A 31 3.23 -1.64 -13.36
CA LEU A 31 3.19 -2.57 -12.23
C LEU A 31 2.21 -2.04 -11.18
N VAL A 32 1.16 -2.82 -10.88
CA VAL A 32 0.17 -2.47 -9.85
C VAL A 32 0.35 -3.36 -8.64
N THR A 33 0.54 -2.73 -7.47
CA THR A 33 0.77 -3.43 -6.20
C THR A 33 -0.25 -2.99 -5.15
N VAL A 34 -0.75 -3.93 -4.35
CA VAL A 34 -1.61 -3.62 -3.20
C VAL A 34 -0.74 -3.42 -1.96
N THR A 35 -0.66 -2.19 -1.46
CA THR A 35 0.12 -1.90 -0.25
C THR A 35 -0.63 -2.34 1.01
N ARG A 36 -1.90 -1.95 1.12
CA ARG A 36 -2.69 -2.11 2.35
C ARG A 36 -4.16 -2.37 2.05
N VAL A 37 -4.80 -3.17 2.89
CA VAL A 37 -6.25 -3.38 2.87
C VAL A 37 -6.79 -3.09 4.27
N ARG A 38 -7.86 -2.30 4.37
CA ARG A 38 -8.58 -2.02 5.62
C ARG A 38 -10.04 -2.42 5.47
N ILE A 39 -10.53 -3.27 6.35
CA ILE A 39 -11.91 -3.72 6.33
C ILE A 39 -12.67 -3.04 7.48
N SER A 40 -13.91 -2.66 7.22
CA SER A 40 -14.84 -2.16 8.23
C SER A 40 -15.18 -3.25 9.27
N LYS A 41 -15.59 -2.83 10.48
CA LYS A 41 -15.93 -3.78 11.57
C LYS A 41 -17.09 -4.71 11.22
N ASP A 42 -17.97 -4.30 10.32
CA ASP A 42 -19.11 -5.07 9.82
C ASP A 42 -18.78 -5.95 8.60
N LEU A 43 -17.51 -5.96 8.15
CA LEU A 43 -17.01 -6.76 7.02
C LEU A 43 -17.69 -6.49 5.68
N LYS A 44 -18.42 -5.37 5.55
CA LYS A 44 -19.15 -5.03 4.32
C LYS A 44 -18.37 -4.14 3.38
N ASN A 45 -17.40 -3.38 3.88
CA ASN A 45 -16.61 -2.43 3.08
C ASN A 45 -15.13 -2.70 3.29
N ALA A 46 -14.37 -2.71 2.20
CA ALA A 46 -12.93 -2.88 2.21
C ALA A 46 -12.28 -1.75 1.40
N LYS A 47 -11.44 -0.96 2.08
CA LYS A 47 -10.59 0.06 1.46
C LYS A 47 -9.28 -0.58 1.04
N VAL A 48 -8.98 -0.53 -0.24
CA VAL A 48 -7.79 -1.14 -0.86
C VAL A 48 -6.88 -0.02 -1.35
N TYR A 49 -5.68 0.05 -0.78
CA TYR A 49 -4.66 1.02 -1.17
C TYR A 49 -3.73 0.38 -2.19
N VAL A 50 -3.61 1.01 -3.36
CA VAL A 50 -2.81 0.53 -4.49
C VAL A 50 -1.76 1.55 -4.90
N SER A 51 -0.61 1.04 -5.32
CA SER A 51 0.47 1.83 -5.92
C SER A 51 0.68 1.39 -7.36
N PHE A 52 0.98 2.36 -8.23
CA PHE A 52 1.25 2.16 -9.64
C PHE A 52 2.69 2.58 -9.92
N ILE A 53 3.51 1.67 -10.45
CA ILE A 53 4.92 1.91 -10.78
C ILE A 53 5.10 1.76 -12.30
N GLY A 54 5.80 2.70 -12.91
CA GLY A 54 6.16 2.65 -14.33
C GLY A 54 5.05 3.08 -15.29
N ASN A 55 3.99 3.74 -14.79
CA ASN A 55 2.99 4.38 -15.64
C ASN A 55 3.36 5.86 -15.90
N LYS A 56 3.09 6.34 -17.12
CA LYS A 56 3.21 7.76 -17.50
C LYS A 56 1.90 8.52 -17.33
N ASP A 57 0.77 7.82 -17.19
CA ASP A 57 -0.55 8.41 -16.96
C ASP A 57 -0.67 8.91 -15.51
N SER A 58 -1.52 9.93 -15.31
CA SER A 58 -1.87 10.42 -13.96
C SER A 58 -2.49 9.30 -13.10
N THR A 59 -2.21 9.34 -11.80
CA THR A 59 -2.71 8.37 -10.82
C THR A 59 -4.24 8.30 -10.81
N GLU A 60 -4.92 9.43 -11.03
CA GLU A 60 -6.38 9.52 -11.15
C GLU A 60 -6.94 8.68 -12.30
N ILE A 61 -6.32 8.77 -13.49
CA ILE A 61 -6.71 7.99 -14.68
C ILE A 61 -6.49 6.49 -14.43
N CYS A 62 -5.39 6.15 -13.75
CA CYS A 62 -5.10 4.77 -13.38
C CYS A 62 -6.18 4.22 -12.43
N LEU A 63 -6.55 5.02 -11.43
CA LEU A 63 -7.55 4.65 -10.45
C LEU A 63 -8.94 4.51 -11.09
N GLU A 64 -9.30 5.39 -12.02
CA GLU A 64 -10.54 5.28 -12.79
C GLU A 64 -10.60 3.98 -13.61
N LYS A 65 -9.52 3.63 -14.30
CA LYS A 65 -9.40 2.37 -15.07
C LYS A 65 -9.57 1.14 -14.16
N VAL A 66 -9.01 1.16 -12.95
CA VAL A 66 -9.19 0.09 -11.95
C VAL A 66 -10.63 0.06 -11.44
N ASN A 67 -11.22 1.22 -11.13
CA ASN A 67 -12.60 1.33 -10.66
C ASN A 67 -13.61 0.82 -11.70
N ASN A 68 -13.37 1.04 -12.99
CA ASN A 68 -14.19 0.47 -14.06
C ASN A 68 -14.19 -1.07 -14.07
N ARG A 69 -13.11 -1.70 -13.59
CA ARG A 69 -13.00 -3.16 -13.44
C ARG A 69 -13.39 -3.68 -12.06
N LYS A 70 -13.79 -2.82 -11.10
CA LYS A 70 -14.18 -3.17 -9.73
C LYS A 70 -15.17 -4.34 -9.68
N LYS A 71 -16.19 -4.35 -10.55
CA LYS A 71 -17.19 -5.42 -10.61
C LYS A 71 -16.59 -6.78 -10.96
N LYS A 72 -15.68 -6.82 -11.94
CA LYS A 72 -14.99 -8.04 -12.38
C LYS A 72 -14.04 -8.52 -11.28
N ILE A 73 -13.25 -7.63 -10.70
CA ILE A 73 -12.33 -7.94 -9.59
C ILE A 73 -13.11 -8.51 -8.39
N ARG A 74 -14.25 -7.91 -8.03
CA ARG A 74 -15.13 -8.40 -6.97
C ARG A 74 -15.67 -9.80 -7.26
N MET A 75 -16.04 -10.08 -8.50
CA MET A 75 -16.51 -11.40 -8.91
C MET A 75 -15.40 -12.46 -8.79
N HIS A 76 -14.18 -12.15 -9.25
CA HIS A 76 -13.04 -13.05 -9.08
C HIS A 76 -12.67 -13.25 -7.61
N LEU A 77 -12.74 -12.19 -6.79
CA LEU A 77 -12.49 -12.30 -5.36
C LEU A 77 -13.52 -13.21 -4.70
N GLY A 78 -14.80 -13.07 -5.05
CA GLY A 78 -15.88 -13.94 -4.55
C GLY A 78 -15.78 -15.40 -5.01
N ALA A 79 -15.20 -15.66 -6.17
CA ALA A 79 -14.96 -17.03 -6.64
C ALA A 79 -13.79 -17.72 -5.90
N ASN A 80 -12.80 -16.94 -5.47
CA ASN A 80 -11.61 -17.47 -4.78
C ASN A 80 -11.74 -17.49 -3.25
N MET A 81 -12.70 -16.75 -2.68
CA MET A 81 -12.92 -16.68 -1.24
C MET A 81 -14.20 -17.40 -0.81
N HIS A 82 -14.12 -18.21 0.24
CA HIS A 82 -15.26 -18.86 0.89
C HIS A 82 -16.01 -17.90 1.84
N LEU A 83 -16.30 -16.67 1.39
CA LEU A 83 -17.02 -15.68 2.17
C LEU A 83 -18.52 -15.73 1.86
N ARG A 84 -19.35 -15.65 2.91
CA ARG A 84 -20.81 -15.50 2.76
C ARG A 84 -21.19 -14.18 2.08
N TYR A 85 -20.40 -13.13 2.32
CA TYR A 85 -20.56 -11.81 1.74
C TYR A 85 -19.19 -11.29 1.30
N VAL A 86 -19.09 -10.91 0.03
CA VAL A 86 -17.90 -10.24 -0.50
C VAL A 86 -18.06 -8.75 -0.21
N PRO A 87 -17.11 -8.10 0.48
CA PRO A 87 -17.19 -6.68 0.77
C PRO A 87 -17.15 -5.84 -0.51
N GLU A 88 -17.73 -4.65 -0.44
CA GLU A 88 -17.52 -3.62 -1.45
C GLU A 88 -16.06 -3.14 -1.41
N LEU A 89 -15.40 -3.15 -2.56
CA LEU A 89 -13.99 -2.82 -2.70
C LEU A 89 -13.81 -1.37 -3.15
N ASP A 90 -13.34 -0.49 -2.28
CA ASP A 90 -13.04 0.89 -2.63
C ASP A 90 -11.53 1.06 -2.82
N PHE A 91 -11.12 1.39 -4.06
CA PHE A 91 -9.71 1.56 -4.40
C PHE A 91 -9.26 2.99 -4.14
N TYR A 92 -8.10 3.12 -3.52
CA TYR A 92 -7.43 4.39 -3.25
C TYR A 92 -5.99 4.29 -3.70
N PHE A 93 -5.44 5.40 -4.21
CA PHE A 93 -4.00 5.49 -4.42
C PHE A 93 -3.30 5.59 -3.07
N ASP A 94 -2.18 4.88 -2.92
CA ASP A 94 -1.35 4.93 -1.73
C ASP A 94 -0.37 6.10 -1.81
N ASP A 95 -0.63 7.17 -1.05
CA ASP A 95 0.19 8.39 -0.96
C ASP A 95 1.27 8.30 0.12
N ASN A 96 1.54 7.10 0.68
CA ASN A 96 2.35 6.87 1.88
C ASN A 96 3.79 7.46 1.87
N MET A 97 4.31 7.97 0.75
CA MET A 97 5.51 8.82 0.79
C MET A 97 5.30 10.07 1.67
N GLU A 98 4.10 10.66 1.66
CA GLU A 98 3.80 11.89 2.40
C GLU A 98 3.52 11.59 3.90
N TYR A 99 2.94 10.43 4.19
CA TYR A 99 2.62 10.01 5.57
C TYR A 99 3.86 9.58 6.36
N ALA A 100 4.87 8.97 5.71
CA ALA A 100 6.14 8.63 6.35
C ALA A 100 6.89 9.88 6.84
N SER A 101 6.99 10.92 6.00
CA SER A 101 7.59 12.20 6.39
C SER A 101 6.89 12.84 7.58
N ARG A 102 5.55 12.77 7.63
CA ARG A 102 4.77 13.30 8.75
C ARG A 102 4.98 12.52 10.05
N ILE A 103 5.16 11.20 9.96
CA ILE A 103 5.52 10.39 11.14
C ILE A 103 6.92 10.74 11.61
N ASP A 104 7.89 10.88 10.70
CA ASP A 104 9.26 11.28 11.03
C ASP A 104 9.30 12.67 11.67
N GLU A 105 8.47 13.61 11.20
CA GLU A 105 8.30 14.93 11.81
C GLU A 105 7.73 14.86 13.23
N ILE A 106 6.65 14.10 13.44
CA ILE A 106 6.03 13.95 14.76
C ILE A 106 6.98 13.23 15.74
N ILE A 107 7.71 12.21 15.26
CA ILE A 107 8.72 11.51 16.06
C ILE A 107 9.88 12.45 16.41
N LYS A 108 10.30 13.32 15.47
CA LYS A 108 11.32 14.36 15.75
C LYS A 108 10.82 15.40 16.75
N GLU A 109 9.56 15.83 16.67
CA GLU A 109 8.97 16.77 17.64
C GLU A 109 8.92 16.17 19.05
N ILE A 110 8.52 14.91 19.20
CA ILE A 110 8.47 14.22 20.51
C ILE A 110 9.88 14.07 21.11
N HIS A 111 10.89 13.72 20.30
CA HIS A 111 12.28 13.64 20.79
C HIS A 111 12.89 15.01 21.11
N LYS A 112 12.35 16.10 20.55
CA LYS A 112 12.81 17.46 20.82
C LYS A 112 12.34 17.98 22.18
N ASP A 113 11.24 17.45 22.69
CA ASP A 113 10.69 17.83 24.00
C ASP A 113 11.29 17.03 25.18
N ASP A 114 11.98 15.91 24.92
CA ASP A 114 12.49 15.00 25.96
C ASP A 114 14.02 14.96 26.10
N THR A 115 14.78 15.58 25.20
CA THR A 115 16.25 15.67 25.33
C THR A 115 16.78 17.03 24.92
N GLY A 116 17.30 17.76 25.91
CA GLY A 116 18.24 18.85 25.68
C GLY A 116 19.48 18.32 24.95
N GLU A 117 19.95 19.10 23.98
CA GLU A 117 21.27 19.05 23.31
C GLU A 117 21.92 17.68 23.10
N VAL A 118 21.88 17.17 21.86
CA VAL A 118 23.11 16.70 21.19
C VAL A 118 23.03 17.00 19.70
N ASP A 119 23.76 18.02 19.28
CA ASP A 119 24.28 18.21 17.93
C ASP A 119 25.19 17.02 17.57
N SER A 120 24.91 16.35 16.44
CA SER A 120 25.88 15.48 15.77
C SER A 120 25.70 15.63 14.26
N SER A 121 26.06 16.81 13.80
CA SER A 121 26.66 17.02 12.50
C SER A 121 27.95 16.20 12.36
N GLU A 122 27.88 14.91 12.01
CA GLU A 122 29.07 14.16 11.51
C GLU A 122 28.68 12.78 10.94
N VAL A 123 28.59 12.67 9.61
CA VAL A 123 29.10 11.52 8.83
C VAL A 123 29.32 11.99 7.38
N ALA A 124 30.25 12.93 7.22
CA ALA A 124 31.07 12.96 6.03
C ALA A 124 32.44 12.45 6.48
N ASP A 125 32.72 11.17 6.24
CA ASP A 125 34.11 10.76 6.05
C ASP A 125 34.21 9.74 4.92
N THR A 126 34.88 10.24 3.89
CA THR A 126 35.40 9.60 2.68
C THR A 126 36.58 8.67 2.96
N ASN A 127 36.79 7.75 2.02
CA ASN A 127 38.05 7.08 1.64
C ASN A 127 38.58 5.96 2.55
N GLU A 128 38.58 4.71 2.08
CA GLU A 128 39.55 4.03 1.19
C GLU A 128 40.58 3.26 2.03
N GLU A 129 40.66 1.94 1.83
CA GLU A 129 41.85 1.29 1.24
C GLU A 129 41.75 -0.26 1.25
N SER A 130 41.90 -0.80 0.04
CA SER A 130 42.87 -1.84 -0.33
C SER A 130 42.77 -3.25 0.25
N LYS A 131 42.61 -4.26 -0.63
CA LYS A 131 43.77 -4.95 -1.24
C LYS A 131 43.37 -5.97 -2.30
N ASP A 132 44.18 -5.96 -3.35
CA ASP A 132 44.39 -7.02 -4.35
C ASP A 132 44.34 -8.44 -3.77
N GLN A 133 43.73 -9.34 -4.55
CA GLN A 133 44.26 -10.68 -4.82
C GLN A 133 43.93 -11.10 -6.25
#